data_AF-A0A941TTE9-F1
#
_entry.id   AF-A0A941TTE9-F1
#
_cell.length_a   1.000
_cell.length_b   1.000
_cell.length_c   1.000
_cell.angle_alpha   90.00
_cell.angle_beta   90.00
_cell.angle_gamma   90.00
#
_symmetry.space_group_name_H-M   'P 1'
#
loop_
_entity.id
_entity.type
_entity.pdbx_description
1 polymer ?
#
loop_
_entity_poly.entity_id
_entity_poly.type
_entity_poly.pdbx_seq_one_letter_code
_entity_poly.pdbx_strand_id
1 'polypeptide(L)'
;MCALLLAGLLLAGCERPPMASTQQGYRGLGMVQVTDPRLPQPANNAVPAPLPHAQIAPGSPLAGDTFKNVQVLKDVPSAEFARLMVAMTTWVAPQQGCTYCHAGSDLASDALYTKVVARRMLQMTRHINSDWGKHVGTTGVTCFSCHRGKNVPEYIWFKDPGPAHPSMTAGNRAGQNAPSPVVRLAALPNDPFTTFLQDPTEIRVVQEVALRQDGSMGPSIKNTEQTYGLMMNITQALGVNCTFCHNSRSFFDWDQSTPQRATAWYGIRLVRDLNMNFLMPLHAVFPPNRLGPTGDSPKLDCATCHQGVHKPLNGVSMVGDYPELRGAAPAPAN
;
A
#
# COMPACT_ATOMS: atom_id res chain seq x y z
N MET A 1 27.84 -1.57 39.18
CA MET A 1 27.22 -0.67 38.18
C MET A 1 27.29 -1.21 36.75
N CYS A 2 28.44 -1.66 36.21
CA CYS A 2 28.52 -2.23 34.84
C CYS A 2 27.59 -3.43 34.58
N ALA A 3 27.47 -4.38 35.50
CA ALA A 3 26.61 -5.56 35.31
C ALA A 3 25.11 -5.22 35.30
N LEU A 4 24.68 -4.23 36.08
CA LEU A 4 23.29 -3.73 36.09
C LEU A 4 22.96 -2.92 34.84
N LEU A 5 23.93 -2.17 34.30
CA LEU A 5 23.80 -1.49 33.01
C LEU A 5 23.74 -2.48 31.84
N LEU A 6 24.55 -3.55 31.86
CA LEU A 6 24.48 -4.63 30.87
C LEU A 6 23.15 -5.40 30.95
N ALA A 7 22.67 -5.71 32.16
CA ALA A 7 21.37 -6.35 32.36
C ALA A 7 20.21 -5.45 31.89
N GLY A 8 20.29 -4.14 32.14
CA GLY A 8 19.32 -3.16 31.63
C GLY A 8 19.31 -3.06 30.10
N LEU A 9 20.48 -3.15 29.45
CA LEU A 9 20.59 -3.19 27.98
C LEU A 9 20.03 -4.50 27.38
N LEU A 10 20.20 -5.64 28.07
CA LEU A 10 19.68 -6.94 27.63
C LEU A 10 18.15 -7.06 27.78
N LEU A 11 17.52 -6.29 28.68
CA LEU A 11 16.07 -6.29 28.92
C LEU A 11 15.32 -5.18 28.19
N ALA A 12 16.02 -4.32 27.44
CA ALA A 12 15.41 -3.18 26.74
C ALA A 12 14.42 -3.58 25.62
N GLY A 13 14.39 -4.85 25.21
CA GLY A 13 13.44 -5.39 24.22
C GLY A 13 12.14 -5.96 24.81
N CYS A 14 11.93 -5.88 26.12
CA CYS A 14 10.74 -6.46 26.76
C CYS A 14 9.61 -5.43 26.95
N GLU A 15 8.42 -5.76 26.45
CA GLU A 15 7.17 -5.09 26.79
C GLU A 15 6.60 -5.70 28.09
N ARG A 16 6.03 -4.88 28.98
CA ARG A 16 5.52 -5.36 30.29
C ARG A 16 4.02 -5.69 30.25
N PRO A 17 3.49 -6.64 31.02
CA PRO A 17 2.04 -6.84 31.09
C PRO A 17 1.29 -5.64 31.73
N PRO A 18 -0.05 -5.51 31.56
CA PRO A 18 -0.91 -6.37 30.74
C PRO A 18 -0.87 -5.98 29.25
N MET A 19 -1.06 -6.99 28.40
CA MET A 19 -1.23 -6.84 26.95
C MET A 19 -2.72 -6.86 26.59
N ALA A 20 -3.11 -6.19 25.51
CA ALA A 20 -4.44 -6.36 24.94
C ALA A 20 -4.46 -7.61 24.04
N SER A 21 -5.50 -8.44 24.17
CA SER A 21 -5.66 -9.65 23.38
C SER A 21 -7.04 -9.72 22.74
N THR A 22 -7.10 -9.98 21.44
CA THR A 22 -8.34 -10.14 20.67
C THR A 22 -8.37 -11.52 20.04
N GLN A 23 -9.32 -12.36 20.44
CA GLN A 23 -9.53 -13.68 19.87
C GLN A 23 -10.08 -13.58 18.44
N GLN A 24 -9.47 -14.31 17.49
CA GLN A 24 -9.77 -14.28 16.05
C GLN A 24 -10.40 -15.59 15.54
N GLY A 25 -10.41 -16.65 16.35
CA GLY A 25 -10.92 -17.97 15.97
C GLY A 25 -11.59 -18.71 17.13
N TYR A 26 -11.97 -19.97 16.90
CA TYR A 26 -12.60 -20.79 17.95
C TYR A 26 -11.68 -20.98 19.16
N ARG A 27 -12.29 -21.06 20.35
CA ARG A 27 -11.56 -21.20 21.62
C ARG A 27 -10.61 -22.41 21.59
N GLY A 28 -9.40 -22.23 22.10
CA GLY A 28 -8.36 -23.28 22.14
C GLY A 28 -7.52 -23.43 20.86
N LEU A 29 -7.84 -22.71 19.77
CA LEU A 29 -7.04 -22.76 18.53
C LEU A 29 -5.82 -21.84 18.52
N GLY A 30 -5.62 -21.00 19.54
CA GLY A 30 -4.50 -20.07 19.60
C GLY A 30 -4.54 -18.93 18.56
N MET A 31 -5.66 -18.77 17.85
CA MET A 31 -5.89 -17.65 16.93
C MET A 31 -6.21 -16.38 17.71
N VAL A 32 -5.17 -15.61 18.03
CA VAL A 32 -5.26 -14.41 18.87
C VAL A 32 -4.32 -13.33 18.35
N GLN A 33 -4.82 -12.08 18.30
CA GLN A 33 -3.98 -10.90 18.13
C GLN A 33 -3.60 -10.39 19.51
N VAL A 34 -2.30 -10.13 19.73
CA VAL A 34 -1.79 -9.53 20.98
C VAL A 34 -1.14 -8.19 20.62
N THR A 35 -1.45 -7.15 21.38
CA THR A 35 -0.90 -5.80 21.19
C THR A 35 -0.57 -5.14 22.52
N ASP A 36 0.48 -4.33 22.55
CA ASP A 36 0.77 -3.44 23.68
C ASP A 36 -0.04 -2.15 23.50
N PRO A 37 -1.01 -1.82 24.38
CA PRO A 37 -1.79 -0.60 24.27
C PRO A 37 -0.99 0.68 24.53
N ARG A 38 0.24 0.57 25.03
CA ARG A 38 1.10 1.72 25.38
C ARG A 38 2.09 2.08 24.28
N LEU A 39 2.29 1.19 23.31
CA LEU A 39 3.14 1.52 22.18
C LEU A 39 2.44 2.55 21.29
N PRO A 40 3.18 3.54 20.77
CA PRO A 40 2.64 4.44 19.78
C PRO A 40 2.21 3.64 18.53
N GLN A 41 1.15 4.11 17.88
CA GLN A 41 0.76 3.57 16.58
C GLN A 41 1.92 3.73 15.59
N PRO A 42 2.14 2.76 14.68
CA PRO A 42 3.30 2.75 13.79
C PRO A 42 3.33 3.93 12.80
N ALA A 43 2.18 4.57 12.55
CA ALA A 43 2.07 5.78 11.74
C ALA A 43 1.07 6.77 12.34
N ASN A 44 1.25 8.06 12.04
CA ASN A 44 0.25 9.07 12.34
C ASN A 44 -0.99 8.86 11.46
N ASN A 45 -2.03 8.31 12.06
CA ASN A 45 -3.32 8.05 11.42
C ASN A 45 -4.34 9.18 11.68
N ALA A 46 -3.90 10.35 12.13
CA ALA A 46 -4.75 11.53 12.21
C ALA A 46 -5.17 11.98 10.80
N VAL A 47 -6.48 12.13 10.61
CA VAL A 47 -7.08 12.56 9.35
C VAL A 47 -7.25 14.08 9.38
N PRO A 48 -6.85 14.83 8.33
CA PRO A 48 -7.13 16.25 8.24
C PRO A 48 -8.64 16.50 8.16
N ALA A 49 -9.11 17.58 8.80
CA ALA A 49 -10.51 17.97 8.72
C ALA A 49 -10.91 18.24 7.26
N PRO A 50 -12.10 17.81 6.82
CA PRO A 50 -12.56 18.06 5.47
C PRO A 50 -12.81 19.55 5.23
N LEU A 51 -12.55 20.00 4.00
CA LEU A 51 -12.92 21.35 3.60
C LEU A 51 -14.44 21.45 3.44
N PRO A 52 -15.07 22.58 3.83
CA PRO A 52 -16.49 22.80 3.60
C PRO A 52 -16.83 22.63 2.13
N HIS A 53 -17.96 21.99 1.83
CA HIS A 53 -18.47 21.88 0.46
C HIS A 53 -18.74 23.26 -0.14
N ALA A 54 -18.52 23.36 -1.46
CA ALA A 54 -18.89 24.55 -2.19
C ALA A 54 -20.41 24.62 -2.33
N GLN A 55 -20.95 25.84 -2.32
CA GLN A 55 -22.36 26.05 -2.64
C GLN A 55 -22.54 25.91 -4.15
N ILE A 56 -23.29 24.89 -4.58
CA ILE A 56 -23.55 24.62 -5.99
C ILE A 56 -24.99 24.99 -6.33
N ALA A 57 -25.17 26.05 -7.11
CA ALA A 57 -26.47 26.42 -7.65
C ALA A 57 -26.87 25.49 -8.82
N PRO A 58 -28.17 25.26 -9.07
CA PRO A 58 -28.62 24.55 -10.27
C PRO A 58 -28.05 25.19 -11.54
N GLY A 59 -27.48 24.37 -12.43
CA GLY A 59 -26.85 24.86 -13.66
C GLY A 59 -25.46 25.47 -13.50
N SER A 60 -24.81 25.30 -12.33
CA SER A 60 -23.41 25.72 -12.15
C SER A 60 -22.50 25.12 -13.22
N PRO A 61 -21.53 25.88 -13.77
CA PRO A 61 -20.68 25.40 -14.84
C PRO A 61 -19.77 24.28 -14.35
N LEU A 62 -19.52 23.31 -15.23
CA LEU A 62 -18.62 22.20 -14.96
C LEU A 62 -17.17 22.60 -15.22
N ALA A 63 -16.24 21.91 -14.58
CA ALA A 63 -14.81 22.14 -14.74
C ALA A 63 -14.35 21.90 -16.18
N GLY A 64 -14.96 20.92 -16.88
CA GLY A 64 -14.70 20.67 -18.29
C GLY A 64 -15.07 21.83 -19.22
N ASP A 65 -16.12 22.58 -18.87
CA ASP A 65 -16.60 23.73 -19.66
C ASP A 65 -15.89 25.03 -19.28
N THR A 66 -15.41 25.11 -18.03
CA THR A 66 -14.80 26.33 -17.47
C THR A 66 -13.29 26.40 -17.72
N PHE A 67 -12.58 25.27 -17.68
CA PHE A 67 -11.11 25.23 -17.68
C PHE A 67 -10.56 24.54 -18.93
N LYS A 68 -9.40 25.01 -19.40
CA LYS A 68 -8.84 24.64 -20.72
C LYS A 68 -8.36 23.19 -20.87
N ASN A 69 -7.75 22.59 -19.85
CA ASN A 69 -7.07 21.30 -19.94
C ASN A 69 -7.49 20.32 -18.83
N VAL A 70 -8.80 20.25 -18.55
CA VAL A 70 -9.37 19.28 -17.60
C VAL A 70 -9.67 17.99 -18.35
N GLN A 71 -8.95 16.92 -18.02
CA GLN A 71 -9.06 15.63 -18.72
C GLN A 71 -9.81 14.56 -17.92
N VAL A 72 -9.74 14.62 -16.58
CA VAL A 72 -10.30 13.59 -15.69
C VAL A 72 -11.58 14.08 -15.01
N LEU A 73 -11.54 15.24 -14.36
CA LEU A 73 -12.64 15.76 -13.53
C LEU A 73 -13.57 16.69 -14.32
N LYS A 74 -13.90 16.31 -15.56
CA LYS A 74 -14.69 17.18 -16.47
C LYS A 74 -16.11 17.42 -15.95
N ASP A 75 -16.66 16.42 -15.29
CA ASP A 75 -18.01 16.28 -14.75
C ASP A 75 -18.22 16.96 -13.39
N VAL A 76 -17.17 17.55 -12.81
CA VAL A 76 -17.22 18.16 -11.48
C VAL A 76 -17.59 19.64 -11.58
N PRO A 77 -18.53 20.17 -10.75
CA PRO A 77 -18.80 21.61 -10.68
C PRO A 77 -17.52 22.40 -10.41
N SER A 78 -17.31 23.53 -11.09
CA SER A 78 -16.04 24.29 -11.02
C SER A 78 -15.62 24.70 -9.60
N ALA A 79 -16.58 24.96 -8.71
CA ALA A 79 -16.30 25.28 -7.31
C ALA A 79 -15.84 24.06 -6.48
N GLU A 80 -16.42 22.88 -6.70
CA GLU A 80 -15.93 21.62 -6.10
C GLU A 80 -14.58 21.21 -6.68
N PHE A 81 -14.34 21.46 -7.97
CA PHE A 81 -13.03 21.26 -8.58
C PHE A 81 -11.96 22.11 -7.87
N ALA A 82 -12.23 23.39 -7.63
CA ALA A 82 -11.31 24.27 -6.89
C ALA A 82 -11.09 23.78 -5.45
N ARG A 83 -12.16 23.36 -4.75
CA ARG A 83 -12.08 22.76 -3.40
C ARG A 83 -11.19 21.52 -3.39
N LEU A 84 -11.34 20.62 -4.35
CA LEU A 84 -10.51 19.42 -4.46
C LEU A 84 -9.04 19.79 -4.70
N MET A 85 -8.73 20.78 -5.53
CA MET A 85 -7.33 21.22 -5.74
C MET A 85 -6.68 21.70 -4.43
N VAL A 86 -7.43 22.43 -3.58
CA VAL A 86 -6.95 22.83 -2.25
C VAL A 86 -6.71 21.61 -1.36
N ALA A 87 -7.64 20.67 -1.33
CA ALA A 87 -7.50 19.43 -0.55
C ALA A 87 -6.28 18.61 -1.01
N MET A 88 -6.12 18.38 -2.31
CA MET A 88 -4.97 17.69 -2.89
C MET A 88 -3.65 18.37 -2.54
N THR A 89 -3.61 19.71 -2.51
CA THR A 89 -2.43 20.47 -2.09
C THR A 89 -2.06 20.12 -0.66
N THR A 90 -3.02 20.10 0.26
CA THR A 90 -2.75 19.71 1.67
C THR A 90 -2.33 18.25 1.82
N TRP A 91 -2.86 17.36 0.99
CA TRP A 91 -2.59 15.93 1.10
C TRP A 91 -1.26 15.49 0.50
N VAL A 92 -0.77 16.21 -0.51
CA VAL A 92 0.41 15.82 -1.30
C VAL A 92 1.57 16.78 -1.11
N ALA A 93 1.36 18.09 -1.21
CA ALA A 93 2.44 19.07 -1.26
C ALA A 93 2.16 20.32 -0.42
N PRO A 94 1.81 20.19 0.88
CA PRO A 94 1.43 21.32 1.72
C PRO A 94 2.54 22.35 1.86
N GLN A 95 3.81 21.94 1.77
CA GLN A 95 4.97 22.83 1.87
C GLN A 95 5.25 23.59 0.56
N GLN A 96 5.03 22.97 -0.58
CA GLN A 96 5.33 23.53 -1.91
C GLN A 96 4.12 24.26 -2.52
N GLY A 97 2.91 24.00 -2.00
CA GLY A 97 1.67 24.61 -2.47
C GLY A 97 1.30 24.22 -3.90
N CYS A 98 0.44 25.04 -4.52
CA CYS A 98 -0.09 24.83 -5.87
C CYS A 98 1.02 24.69 -6.94
N THR A 99 2.14 25.40 -6.74
CA THR A 99 3.28 25.43 -7.66
C THR A 99 4.07 24.12 -7.70
N TYR A 100 3.77 23.14 -6.84
CA TYR A 100 4.34 21.80 -6.97
C TYR A 100 3.91 21.10 -8.27
N CYS A 101 2.64 21.28 -8.65
CA CYS A 101 2.05 20.65 -9.83
C CYS A 101 1.79 21.64 -10.96
N HIS A 102 1.84 22.94 -10.73
CA HIS A 102 1.52 23.96 -11.74
C HIS A 102 2.70 24.88 -12.04
N ALA A 103 2.89 25.20 -13.32
CA ALA A 103 3.92 26.11 -13.81
C ALA A 103 3.48 27.58 -13.64
N GLY A 104 3.58 28.09 -12.41
CA GLY A 104 3.24 29.48 -12.10
C GLY A 104 1.78 29.81 -12.39
N SER A 105 1.53 30.86 -13.19
CA SER A 105 0.17 31.31 -13.54
C SER A 105 -0.52 30.48 -14.62
N ASP A 106 0.21 29.67 -15.39
CA ASP A 106 -0.40 28.78 -16.39
C ASP A 106 -0.82 27.45 -15.74
N LEU A 107 -2.03 27.46 -15.17
CA LEU A 107 -2.61 26.28 -14.54
C LEU A 107 -2.99 25.19 -15.57
N ALA A 108 -3.08 25.52 -16.86
CA ALA A 108 -3.47 24.58 -17.92
C ALA A 108 -2.28 23.79 -18.49
N SER A 109 -1.08 24.35 -18.43
CA SER A 109 0.16 23.73 -18.92
C SER A 109 0.52 22.41 -18.22
N ASP A 110 0.99 21.43 -18.99
CA ASP A 110 1.51 20.13 -18.53
C ASP A 110 3.04 20.08 -18.51
N ALA A 111 3.70 21.24 -18.50
CA ALA A 111 5.16 21.35 -18.55
C ALA A 111 5.87 20.71 -17.35
N LEU A 112 5.22 20.62 -16.18
CA LEU A 112 5.77 19.96 -15.00
C LEU A 112 5.36 18.48 -14.97
N TYR A 113 6.35 17.59 -14.84
CA TYR A 113 6.12 16.15 -14.74
C TYR A 113 5.16 15.78 -13.60
N THR A 114 5.20 16.54 -12.50
CA THR A 114 4.32 16.37 -11.33
C THR A 114 2.86 16.51 -11.69
N LYS A 115 2.49 17.34 -12.67
CA LYS A 115 1.11 17.45 -13.14
C LYS A 115 0.65 16.22 -13.92
N VAL A 116 1.52 15.73 -14.80
CA VAL A 116 1.28 14.50 -15.57
C VAL A 116 1.07 13.32 -14.62
N VAL A 117 1.94 13.19 -13.61
CA VAL A 117 1.81 12.19 -12.54
C VAL A 117 0.53 12.41 -11.72
N ALA A 118 0.23 13.64 -11.28
CA ALA A 118 -0.96 13.95 -10.49
C ALA A 118 -2.26 13.58 -11.24
N ARG A 119 -2.32 13.84 -12.54
CA ARG A 119 -3.45 13.41 -13.39
C ARG A 119 -3.59 11.89 -13.39
N ARG A 120 -2.49 11.15 -13.51
CA ARG A 120 -2.51 9.69 -13.46
C ARG A 120 -2.93 9.16 -12.08
N MET A 121 -2.50 9.82 -11.00
CA MET A 121 -2.92 9.48 -9.63
C MET A 121 -4.41 9.75 -9.39
N LEU A 122 -4.99 10.80 -10.00
CA LEU A 122 -6.43 11.02 -9.96
C LEU A 122 -7.21 9.90 -10.65
N GLN A 123 -6.76 9.45 -11.82
CA GLN A 123 -7.34 8.27 -12.49
C GLN A 123 -7.21 7.03 -11.62
N MET A 124 -6.03 6.81 -11.02
CA MET A 124 -5.78 5.70 -10.11
C MET A 124 -6.71 5.72 -8.89
N THR A 125 -6.91 6.90 -8.30
CA THR A 125 -7.79 7.06 -7.12
C THR A 125 -9.24 6.75 -7.47
N ARG A 126 -9.75 7.27 -8.60
CA ARG A 126 -11.10 6.95 -9.09
C ARG A 126 -11.23 5.45 -9.36
N HIS A 127 -10.27 4.87 -10.07
CA HIS A 127 -10.20 3.43 -10.35
C HIS A 127 -10.29 2.55 -9.10
N ILE A 128 -9.50 2.86 -8.07
CA ILE A 128 -9.56 2.15 -6.78
C ILE A 128 -10.95 2.24 -6.16
N ASN A 129 -11.53 3.44 -6.14
CA ASN A 129 -12.80 3.68 -5.47
C ASN A 129 -14.01 3.12 -6.23
N SER A 130 -13.93 2.98 -7.57
CA SER A 130 -14.99 2.42 -8.40
C SER A 130 -14.92 0.89 -8.47
N ASP A 131 -13.73 0.36 -8.76
CA ASP A 131 -13.62 -1.02 -9.27
C ASP A 131 -13.15 -2.01 -8.20
N TRP A 132 -12.54 -1.50 -7.13
CA TRP A 132 -11.93 -2.33 -6.07
C TRP A 132 -12.73 -2.36 -4.78
N GLY A 133 -14.05 -2.17 -4.83
CA GLY A 133 -14.95 -2.23 -3.68
C GLY A 133 -14.86 -3.53 -2.86
N LYS A 134 -14.45 -4.65 -3.47
CA LYS A 134 -14.18 -5.92 -2.76
C LYS A 134 -12.98 -5.86 -1.81
N HIS A 135 -12.10 -4.89 -1.99
CA HIS A 135 -10.96 -4.62 -1.11
C HIS A 135 -11.18 -3.36 -0.25
N VAL A 136 -11.46 -2.21 -0.88
CA VAL A 136 -11.55 -0.92 -0.17
C VAL A 136 -12.92 -0.62 0.44
N GLY A 137 -13.93 -1.45 0.15
CA GLY A 137 -15.30 -1.25 0.60
C GLY A 137 -15.85 0.13 0.21
N THR A 138 -16.67 0.70 1.08
CA THR A 138 -17.15 2.09 0.95
C THR A 138 -16.20 3.11 1.56
N THR A 139 -15.15 2.67 2.27
CA THR A 139 -14.15 3.55 2.89
C THR A 139 -13.38 4.32 1.81
N GLY A 140 -12.95 3.59 0.77
CA GLY A 140 -12.19 4.14 -0.35
C GLY A 140 -10.80 4.66 0.04
N VAL A 141 -10.16 5.34 -0.90
CA VAL A 141 -8.85 5.97 -0.75
C VAL A 141 -8.86 7.42 -1.25
N THR A 142 -7.98 8.24 -0.69
CA THR A 142 -7.67 9.58 -1.18
C THR A 142 -6.17 9.70 -1.40
N CYS A 143 -5.70 10.86 -1.90
CA CYS A 143 -4.27 11.13 -2.01
C CYS A 143 -3.58 11.00 -0.63
N PHE A 144 -4.27 11.35 0.45
CA PHE A 144 -3.74 11.29 1.80
C PHE A 144 -3.49 9.86 2.29
N SER A 145 -4.22 8.86 1.77
CA SER A 145 -4.02 7.46 2.13
C SER A 145 -2.56 7.02 1.97
N CYS A 146 -1.89 7.48 0.91
CA CYS A 146 -0.49 7.20 0.61
C CYS A 146 0.45 8.35 0.98
N HIS A 147 0.13 9.58 0.54
CA HIS A 147 1.07 10.70 0.58
C HIS A 147 1.28 11.27 1.99
N ARG A 148 0.25 11.27 2.85
CA ARG A 148 0.33 11.77 4.24
C ARG A 148 0.99 13.16 4.36
N GLY A 149 0.71 14.06 3.41
CA GLY A 149 1.30 15.41 3.37
C GLY A 149 2.73 15.47 2.81
N LYS A 150 3.26 14.38 2.26
CA LYS A 150 4.56 14.32 1.59
C LYS A 150 4.38 14.15 0.09
N ASN A 151 5.17 14.90 -0.68
CA ASN A 151 5.10 14.90 -2.13
C ASN A 151 5.67 13.63 -2.78
N VAL A 152 6.41 12.85 -2.00
CA VAL A 152 6.76 11.45 -2.25
C VAL A 152 6.23 10.62 -1.08
N PRO A 153 5.40 9.60 -1.31
CA PRO A 153 4.95 8.71 -0.23
C PRO A 153 6.14 8.03 0.45
N GLU A 154 6.07 7.87 1.77
CA GLU A 154 7.16 7.33 2.58
C GLU A 154 7.42 5.84 2.34
N TYR A 155 6.35 5.08 2.12
CA TYR A 155 6.40 3.63 1.95
C TYR A 155 6.20 3.28 0.47
N ILE A 156 7.23 3.49 -0.33
CA ILE A 156 7.32 3.01 -1.72
C ILE A 156 8.47 2.02 -1.81
N TRP A 157 8.48 1.20 -2.87
CA TRP A 157 9.56 0.26 -3.08
C TRP A 157 10.13 0.36 -4.49
N PHE A 158 11.39 -0.06 -4.60
CA PHE A 158 12.16 -0.23 -5.82
C PHE A 158 12.76 -1.63 -5.79
N LYS A 159 13.13 -2.15 -6.95
CA LYS A 159 13.83 -3.42 -7.04
C LYS A 159 15.13 -3.36 -6.25
N ASP A 160 15.32 -4.31 -5.33
CA ASP A 160 16.55 -4.40 -4.54
C ASP A 160 17.66 -4.99 -5.42
N PRO A 161 18.77 -4.27 -5.67
CA PRO A 161 19.91 -4.85 -6.37
C PRO A 161 20.62 -5.95 -5.57
N GLY A 162 20.26 -6.12 -4.30
CA GLY A 162 20.97 -6.95 -3.34
C GLY A 162 22.21 -6.25 -2.78
N PRO A 163 22.86 -6.83 -1.76
CA PRO A 163 24.09 -6.28 -1.22
C PRO A 163 25.19 -6.28 -2.29
N ALA A 164 26.02 -5.23 -2.30
CA ALA A 164 27.22 -5.21 -3.13
C ALA A 164 28.08 -6.44 -2.80
N HIS A 165 28.30 -7.32 -3.78
CA HIS A 165 29.10 -8.52 -3.58
C HIS A 165 30.60 -8.15 -3.57
N PRO A 166 31.31 -8.30 -2.44
CA PRO A 166 32.74 -8.06 -2.41
C PRO A 166 33.44 -9.28 -3.04
N SER A 167 33.77 -9.18 -4.33
CA SER A 167 34.47 -10.24 -5.10
C SER A 167 33.66 -11.53 -5.32
N MET A 168 33.89 -12.19 -6.46
CA MET A 168 33.34 -13.50 -6.85
C MET A 168 33.61 -14.62 -5.80
N THR A 169 34.57 -14.40 -4.90
CA THR A 169 35.01 -15.39 -3.89
C THR A 169 34.16 -15.41 -2.61
N ALA A 170 33.40 -14.35 -2.30
CA ALA A 170 32.57 -14.27 -1.09
C ALA A 170 31.21 -14.99 -1.21
N GLY A 171 30.95 -15.64 -2.36
CA GLY A 171 29.68 -16.30 -2.64
C GLY A 171 28.53 -15.33 -2.93
N ASN A 172 27.41 -15.88 -3.41
CA ASN A 172 26.20 -15.13 -3.73
C ASN A 172 25.10 -15.44 -2.70
N ARG A 173 24.62 -14.41 -2.00
CA ARG A 173 23.51 -14.48 -1.04
C ARG A 173 22.15 -14.74 -1.69
N ALA A 174 22.05 -14.62 -3.01
CA ALA A 174 20.87 -14.88 -3.81
C ALA A 174 19.63 -14.10 -3.31
N GLY A 175 19.83 -12.85 -2.86
CA GLY A 175 18.75 -11.99 -2.38
C GLY A 175 18.14 -12.36 -1.03
N GLN A 176 18.79 -13.23 -0.22
CA GLN A 176 18.34 -13.60 1.13
C GLN A 176 19.52 -13.65 2.13
N ASN A 177 19.34 -14.29 3.30
CA ASN A 177 20.41 -14.51 4.30
C ASN A 177 20.99 -13.22 4.91
N ALA A 178 20.18 -12.18 5.03
CA ALA A 178 20.51 -10.94 5.73
C ALA A 178 19.25 -10.39 6.39
N PRO A 179 19.34 -9.71 7.55
CA PRO A 179 18.17 -9.10 8.17
C PRO A 179 17.62 -8.01 7.26
N SER A 180 16.38 -8.17 6.81
CA SER A 180 15.71 -7.19 5.96
C SER A 180 14.45 -6.63 6.62
N PRO A 181 14.31 -5.28 6.73
CA PRO A 181 13.11 -4.66 7.26
C PRO A 181 11.83 -5.00 6.49
N VAL A 182 11.94 -5.36 5.20
CA VAL A 182 10.81 -5.73 4.32
C VAL A 182 10.15 -7.05 4.76
N VAL A 183 10.92 -7.94 5.39
CA VAL A 183 10.47 -9.26 5.88
C VAL A 183 10.65 -9.39 7.39
N ARG A 184 10.41 -8.30 8.13
CA ARG A 184 10.49 -8.22 9.61
C ARG A 184 11.82 -8.70 10.19
N LEU A 185 12.93 -8.30 9.57
CA LEU A 185 14.30 -8.61 9.97
C LEU A 185 14.64 -10.12 9.94
N ALA A 186 13.80 -10.93 9.30
CA ALA A 186 14.13 -12.32 9.00
C ALA A 186 15.23 -12.42 7.93
N ALA A 187 15.80 -13.60 7.78
CA ALA A 187 16.80 -13.94 6.76
C ALA A 187 16.17 -14.52 5.46
N LEU A 188 14.86 -14.27 5.26
CA LEU A 188 14.09 -14.67 4.08
C LEU A 188 14.51 -13.84 2.85
N PRO A 189 14.01 -14.16 1.64
CA PRO A 189 14.17 -13.30 0.47
C PRO A 189 13.77 -11.85 0.74
N ASN A 190 14.69 -10.93 0.43
CA ASN A 190 14.60 -9.52 0.80
C ASN A 190 13.75 -8.68 -0.17
N ASP A 191 13.45 -9.22 -1.36
CA ASP A 191 12.58 -8.60 -2.36
C ASP A 191 11.47 -9.57 -2.81
N PRO A 192 10.44 -9.79 -1.96
CA PRO A 192 9.26 -10.54 -2.36
C PRO A 192 8.36 -9.75 -3.34
N PHE A 193 8.63 -8.45 -3.54
CA PHE A 193 7.76 -7.56 -4.29
C PHE A 193 7.94 -7.73 -5.79
N THR A 194 9.18 -7.79 -6.27
CA THR A 194 9.45 -8.05 -7.69
C THR A 194 8.77 -9.35 -8.12
N THR A 195 8.90 -10.41 -7.32
CA THR A 195 8.35 -11.73 -7.65
C THR A 195 6.84 -11.83 -7.57
N PHE A 196 6.15 -11.09 -6.68
CA PHE A 196 4.72 -11.30 -6.46
C PHE A 196 3.82 -10.07 -6.68
N LEU A 197 4.35 -8.86 -6.61
CA LEU A 197 3.58 -7.61 -6.72
C LEU A 197 3.84 -6.87 -8.03
N GLN A 198 5.00 -7.11 -8.65
CA GLN A 198 5.30 -6.69 -10.02
C GLN A 198 5.06 -7.83 -11.00
N ASP A 199 5.78 -8.94 -10.84
CA ASP A 199 5.59 -10.13 -11.65
C ASP A 199 4.47 -10.95 -10.99
N PRO A 200 3.34 -11.25 -11.66
CA PRO A 200 2.19 -11.87 -10.99
C PRO A 200 2.37 -13.38 -10.79
N THR A 201 3.52 -13.83 -10.28
CA THR A 201 3.83 -15.25 -10.07
C THR A 201 2.94 -15.91 -9.01
N GLU A 202 2.88 -17.23 -9.04
CA GLU A 202 2.05 -18.06 -8.16
C GLU A 202 2.58 -18.04 -6.72
N ILE A 203 1.69 -17.75 -5.77
CA ILE A 203 2.01 -17.68 -4.33
C ILE A 203 1.78 -19.05 -3.66
N ARG A 204 0.86 -19.87 -4.19
CA ARG A 204 0.50 -21.16 -3.60
C ARG A 204 1.65 -22.16 -3.71
N VAL A 205 2.01 -22.76 -2.57
CA VAL A 205 3.07 -23.78 -2.48
C VAL A 205 2.61 -25.12 -1.93
N VAL A 206 1.47 -25.15 -1.25
CA VAL A 206 0.92 -26.36 -0.62
C VAL A 206 0.15 -27.17 -1.64
N GLN A 207 0.38 -28.48 -1.67
CA GLN A 207 -0.35 -29.43 -2.51
C GLN A 207 -1.75 -29.69 -1.93
N GLU A 208 -2.74 -29.88 -2.80
CA GLU A 208 -4.13 -30.17 -2.41
C GLU A 208 -4.38 -31.67 -2.17
N VAL A 209 -3.37 -32.51 -2.43
CA VAL A 209 -3.41 -33.96 -2.28
C VAL A 209 -2.37 -34.41 -1.26
N ALA A 210 -2.72 -35.43 -0.46
CA ALA A 210 -1.85 -35.91 0.62
C ALA A 210 -0.62 -36.66 0.11
N LEU A 211 -0.77 -37.42 -0.97
CA LEU A 211 0.31 -38.18 -1.59
C LEU A 211 0.85 -37.45 -2.80
N ARG A 212 2.17 -37.60 -3.01
CA ARG A 212 2.83 -37.08 -4.19
C ARG A 212 2.23 -37.73 -5.44
N GLN A 213 1.75 -36.92 -6.37
CA GLN A 213 1.39 -37.36 -7.72
C GLN A 213 2.67 -37.63 -8.51
N ASP A 214 2.68 -38.69 -9.31
CA ASP A 214 3.85 -39.11 -10.06
C ASP A 214 4.28 -38.03 -11.08
N GLY A 215 5.59 -37.93 -11.31
CA GLY A 215 6.17 -37.02 -12.31
C GLY A 215 6.21 -35.51 -11.95
N SER A 216 5.37 -35.01 -11.03
CA SER A 216 5.41 -33.60 -10.63
C SER A 216 6.38 -33.36 -9.46
N MET A 217 7.27 -32.38 -9.60
CA MET A 217 8.16 -31.95 -8.52
C MET A 217 7.49 -30.96 -7.55
N GLY A 218 6.38 -30.35 -7.96
CA GLY A 218 5.70 -29.30 -7.19
C GLY A 218 6.59 -28.07 -6.92
N PRO A 219 6.08 -27.10 -6.16
CA PRO A 219 6.85 -25.96 -5.66
C PRO A 219 7.97 -26.41 -4.74
N SER A 220 9.13 -25.78 -4.85
CA SER A 220 10.29 -26.07 -3.99
C SER A 220 10.21 -25.38 -2.62
N ILE A 221 11.10 -25.77 -1.70
CA ILE A 221 11.28 -25.06 -0.42
C ILE A 221 11.68 -23.59 -0.67
N LYS A 222 12.46 -23.31 -1.73
CA LYS A 222 12.80 -21.92 -2.09
C LYS A 222 11.56 -21.11 -2.47
N ASN A 223 10.61 -21.71 -3.20
CA ASN A 223 9.34 -21.05 -3.48
C ASN A 223 8.55 -20.80 -2.19
N THR A 224 8.63 -21.72 -1.23
CA THR A 224 8.00 -21.57 0.09
C THR A 224 8.61 -20.41 0.88
N GLU A 225 9.94 -20.25 0.88
CA GLU A 225 10.62 -19.12 1.52
C GLU A 225 10.22 -17.77 0.90
N GLN A 226 10.09 -17.72 -0.43
CA GLN A 226 9.60 -16.52 -1.14
C GLN A 226 8.18 -16.16 -0.70
N THR A 227 7.26 -17.13 -0.73
CA THR A 227 5.88 -16.95 -0.25
C THR A 227 5.85 -16.50 1.20
N TYR A 228 6.69 -17.09 2.05
CA TYR A 228 6.76 -16.72 3.46
C TYR A 228 7.27 -15.29 3.64
N GLY A 229 8.28 -14.87 2.88
CA GLY A 229 8.77 -13.48 2.85
C GLY A 229 7.65 -12.49 2.52
N LEU A 230 6.84 -12.77 1.50
CA LEU A 230 5.66 -11.95 1.18
C LEU A 230 4.66 -11.90 2.34
N MET A 231 4.36 -13.03 3.00
CA MET A 231 3.43 -13.04 4.14
C MET A 231 3.97 -12.27 5.34
N MET A 232 5.28 -12.30 5.58
CA MET A 232 5.93 -11.50 6.62
C MET A 232 5.79 -10.00 6.32
N ASN A 233 5.96 -9.60 5.06
CA ASN A 233 5.70 -8.23 4.65
C ASN A 233 4.23 -7.81 4.85
N ILE A 234 3.27 -8.62 4.38
CA ILE A 234 1.84 -8.30 4.49
C ILE A 234 1.43 -8.13 5.97
N THR A 235 1.86 -9.05 6.84
CA THR A 235 1.53 -8.95 8.28
C THR A 235 2.15 -7.72 8.94
N GLN A 236 3.37 -7.33 8.53
CA GLN A 236 4.00 -6.08 8.98
C GLN A 236 3.25 -4.85 8.50
N ALA A 237 2.94 -4.79 7.20
CA ALA A 237 2.26 -3.67 6.58
C ALA A 237 0.88 -3.40 7.21
N LEU A 238 0.18 -4.46 7.65
CA LEU A 238 -1.13 -4.37 8.29
C LEU A 238 -1.05 -4.29 9.83
N GLY A 239 0.12 -4.49 10.44
CA GLY A 239 0.26 -4.51 11.91
C GLY A 239 -0.48 -5.67 12.58
N VAL A 240 -0.49 -6.84 11.94
CA VAL A 240 -1.20 -8.04 12.40
C VAL A 240 -0.26 -9.25 12.46
N ASN A 241 -0.79 -10.41 12.85
CA ASN A 241 -0.10 -11.70 12.75
C ASN A 241 -0.79 -12.63 11.72
N CYS A 242 -0.23 -13.82 11.53
CA CYS A 242 -0.74 -14.81 10.57
C CYS A 242 -2.19 -15.22 10.85
N THR A 243 -2.60 -15.24 12.11
CA THR A 243 -3.94 -15.67 12.55
C THR A 243 -5.04 -14.67 12.22
N PHE A 244 -4.66 -13.46 11.80
CA PHE A 244 -5.59 -12.50 11.21
C PHE A 244 -6.21 -13.02 9.91
N CYS A 245 -5.49 -13.85 9.15
CA CYS A 245 -5.95 -14.42 7.87
C CYS A 245 -6.12 -15.95 7.90
N HIS A 246 -5.28 -16.67 8.65
CA HIS A 246 -5.16 -18.11 8.54
C HIS A 246 -5.41 -18.84 9.86
N ASN A 247 -5.88 -20.08 9.77
CA ASN A 247 -5.57 -21.09 10.78
C ASN A 247 -4.26 -21.77 10.39
N SER A 248 -3.19 -21.58 11.17
CA SER A 248 -1.83 -22.03 10.80
C SER A 248 -1.67 -23.54 10.73
N ARG A 249 -2.63 -24.34 11.23
CA ARG A 249 -2.64 -25.79 11.00
C ARG A 249 -2.83 -26.16 9.53
N SER A 250 -3.42 -25.26 8.73
CA SER A 250 -3.60 -25.42 7.30
C SER A 250 -3.70 -24.06 6.60
N PHE A 251 -2.57 -23.53 6.13
CA PHE A 251 -2.51 -22.20 5.47
C PHE A 251 -3.26 -22.13 4.14
N PHE A 252 -3.39 -23.26 3.42
CA PHE A 252 -4.02 -23.28 2.10
C PHE A 252 -5.54 -23.34 2.17
N ASP A 253 -6.08 -23.97 3.21
CA ASP A 253 -7.52 -24.25 3.38
C ASP A 253 -8.32 -22.96 3.61
N TRP A 254 -9.22 -22.66 2.68
CA TRP A 254 -10.06 -21.47 2.71
C TRP A 254 -11.20 -21.57 3.72
N ASP A 255 -11.74 -22.77 3.95
CA ASP A 255 -12.87 -22.98 4.86
C ASP A 255 -12.46 -22.82 6.33
N GLN A 256 -11.15 -22.87 6.60
CA GLN A 256 -10.56 -22.64 7.92
C GLN A 256 -9.87 -21.27 8.04
N SER A 257 -9.94 -20.46 6.99
CA SER A 257 -9.39 -19.10 6.99
C SER A 257 -10.42 -18.10 7.51
N THR A 258 -9.96 -16.90 7.84
CA THR A 258 -10.85 -15.79 8.20
C THR A 258 -11.31 -15.04 6.93
N PRO A 259 -12.41 -14.26 6.98
CA PRO A 259 -12.84 -13.42 5.86
C PRO A 259 -11.77 -12.45 5.35
N GLN A 260 -10.87 -12.03 6.24
CA GLN A 260 -9.75 -11.12 5.94
C GLN A 260 -8.81 -11.70 4.87
N ARG A 261 -8.65 -13.03 4.80
CA ARG A 261 -7.84 -13.67 3.74
C ARG A 261 -8.44 -13.42 2.35
N ALA A 262 -9.77 -13.38 2.23
CA ALA A 262 -10.43 -13.06 0.96
C ALA A 262 -10.22 -11.59 0.58
N THR A 263 -10.33 -10.66 1.53
CA THR A 263 -10.01 -9.23 1.31
C THR A 263 -8.55 -9.02 0.91
N ALA A 264 -7.61 -9.72 1.56
CA ALA A 264 -6.19 -9.68 1.23
C ALA A 264 -5.89 -10.28 -0.15
N TRP A 265 -6.63 -11.33 -0.56
CA TRP A 265 -6.52 -11.90 -1.90
C TRP A 265 -6.81 -10.86 -2.98
N TYR A 266 -7.88 -10.06 -2.83
CA TYR A 266 -8.17 -8.94 -3.72
C TYR A 266 -7.13 -7.82 -3.60
N GLY A 267 -6.64 -7.55 -2.40
CA GLY A 267 -5.57 -6.55 -2.16
C GLY A 267 -4.29 -6.83 -2.94
N ILE A 268 -3.87 -8.10 -3.05
CA ILE A 268 -2.71 -8.48 -3.87
C ILE A 268 -2.94 -8.15 -5.35
N ARG A 269 -4.14 -8.40 -5.88
CA ARG A 269 -4.45 -8.11 -7.29
C ARG A 269 -4.57 -6.62 -7.53
N LEU A 270 -5.14 -5.88 -6.57
CA LEU A 270 -5.16 -4.43 -6.60
C LEU A 270 -3.73 -3.88 -6.71
N VAL A 271 -2.83 -4.29 -5.82
CA VAL A 271 -1.44 -3.81 -5.86
C VAL A 271 -0.75 -4.11 -7.19
N ARG A 272 -0.93 -5.33 -7.73
CA ARG A 272 -0.42 -5.71 -9.06
C ARG A 272 -0.96 -4.79 -10.16
N ASP A 273 -2.27 -4.57 -10.16
CA ASP A 273 -2.95 -3.70 -11.12
C ASP A 273 -2.43 -2.26 -11.04
N LEU A 274 -2.30 -1.69 -9.83
CA LEU A 274 -1.79 -0.33 -9.66
C LEU A 274 -0.33 -0.18 -10.12
N ASN A 275 0.53 -1.14 -9.77
CA ASN A 275 1.93 -1.11 -10.19
C ASN A 275 2.06 -1.20 -11.72
N MET A 276 1.40 -2.20 -12.33
CA MET A 276 1.51 -2.48 -13.76
C MET A 276 0.85 -1.42 -14.62
N ASN A 277 -0.35 -0.96 -14.24
CA ASN A 277 -1.16 -0.11 -15.09
C ASN A 277 -1.02 1.39 -14.76
N PHE A 278 -0.58 1.78 -13.57
CA PHE A 278 -0.50 3.20 -13.19
C PHE A 278 0.92 3.70 -12.93
N LEU A 279 1.74 2.97 -12.18
CA LEU A 279 3.05 3.46 -11.75
C LEU A 279 4.19 3.16 -12.72
N MET A 280 4.31 1.92 -13.17
CA MET A 280 5.37 1.52 -14.11
C MET A 280 5.31 2.28 -15.45
N PRO A 281 4.14 2.53 -16.06
CA PRO A 281 4.06 3.30 -17.31
C PRO A 281 4.52 4.75 -17.20
N LEU A 282 4.61 5.30 -15.98
CA LEU A 282 5.11 6.66 -15.74
C LEU A 282 6.64 6.74 -15.72
N HIS A 283 7.36 5.65 -15.99
CA HIS A 283 8.82 5.60 -15.95
C HIS A 283 9.50 6.76 -16.69
N ALA A 284 9.13 6.98 -17.96
CA ALA A 284 9.71 8.04 -18.80
C ALA A 284 9.35 9.47 -18.34
N VAL A 285 8.34 9.61 -17.47
CA VAL A 285 7.91 10.90 -16.90
C VAL A 285 8.70 11.24 -15.66
N PHE A 286 9.20 10.24 -14.92
CA PHE A 286 9.93 10.47 -13.69
C PHE A 286 11.35 11.00 -13.96
N PRO A 287 11.79 12.07 -13.28
CA PRO A 287 13.17 12.51 -13.36
C PRO A 287 14.10 11.51 -12.66
N PRO A 288 15.41 11.50 -12.96
CA PRO A 288 16.35 10.51 -12.43
C PRO A 288 16.37 10.38 -10.89
N ASN A 289 16.14 11.50 -10.17
CA ASN A 289 16.09 11.50 -8.70
C ASN A 289 14.83 10.87 -8.11
N ARG A 290 13.93 10.33 -8.94
CA ARG A 290 12.74 9.57 -8.54
C ARG A 290 12.82 8.09 -8.91
N LEU A 291 13.90 7.68 -9.57
CA LEU A 291 14.13 6.30 -9.97
C LEU A 291 14.92 5.54 -8.89
N GLY A 292 14.70 4.24 -8.81
CA GLY A 292 15.39 3.37 -7.88
C GLY A 292 16.85 3.11 -8.26
N PRO A 293 17.60 2.38 -7.42
CA PRO A 293 19.00 2.04 -7.69
C PRO A 293 19.21 1.26 -8.99
N THR A 294 18.19 0.52 -9.44
CA THR A 294 18.23 -0.22 -10.72
C THR A 294 17.66 0.58 -11.90
N GLY A 295 17.33 1.85 -11.67
CA GLY A 295 16.65 2.73 -12.60
C GLY A 295 15.13 2.56 -12.64
N ASP A 296 14.55 1.60 -11.92
CA ASP A 296 13.12 1.32 -11.97
C ASP A 296 12.22 2.40 -11.36
N SER A 297 10.98 2.50 -11.83
CA SER A 297 9.98 3.44 -11.31
C SER A 297 9.57 3.09 -9.86
N PRO A 298 9.17 4.09 -9.06
CA PRO A 298 8.62 3.84 -7.74
C PRO A 298 7.32 3.04 -7.86
N LYS A 299 7.20 2.01 -7.03
CA LYS A 299 6.03 1.13 -6.95
C LYS A 299 5.43 1.19 -5.55
N LEU A 300 4.20 0.71 -5.43
CA LEU A 300 3.50 0.60 -4.15
C LEU A 300 3.43 -0.85 -3.67
N ASP A 301 3.30 -1.00 -2.36
CA ASP A 301 3.03 -2.25 -1.66
C ASP A 301 1.86 -2.06 -0.67
N CYS A 302 1.66 -3.04 0.22
CA CYS A 302 0.63 -2.94 1.25
C CYS A 302 0.91 -1.78 2.22
N ALA A 303 2.18 -1.55 2.58
CA ALA A 303 2.58 -0.54 3.55
C ALA A 303 2.37 0.89 3.03
N THR A 304 2.41 1.12 1.71
CA THR A 304 2.09 2.42 1.08
C THR A 304 0.82 3.05 1.64
N CYS A 305 -0.24 2.25 1.80
CA CYS A 305 -1.52 2.71 2.34
C CYS A 305 -1.67 2.36 3.84
N HIS A 306 -1.38 1.11 4.20
CA HIS A 306 -1.73 0.57 5.51
C HIS A 306 -0.83 1.07 6.64
N GLN A 307 0.46 1.29 6.37
CA GLN A 307 1.40 1.92 7.32
C GLN A 307 1.35 1.32 8.74
N GLY A 308 1.28 -0.01 8.83
CA GLY A 308 1.25 -0.76 10.08
C GLY A 308 -0.12 -0.85 10.74
N VAL A 309 -1.21 -0.50 10.05
CA VAL A 309 -2.59 -0.69 10.53
C VAL A 309 -3.45 -1.44 9.51
N HIS A 310 -4.29 -2.36 10.00
CA HIS A 310 -5.07 -3.27 9.14
C HIS A 310 -6.12 -2.57 8.28
N LYS A 311 -6.46 -1.31 8.62
CA LYS A 311 -7.20 -0.38 7.76
C LYS A 311 -6.45 0.96 7.74
N PRO A 312 -6.11 1.51 6.55
CA PRO A 312 -5.49 2.83 6.44
C PRO A 312 -6.28 3.88 7.24
N LEU A 313 -5.58 4.77 7.96
CA LEU A 313 -6.22 5.84 8.75
C LEU A 313 -7.25 5.30 9.76
N ASN A 314 -7.02 4.08 10.28
CA ASN A 314 -7.95 3.36 11.15
C ASN A 314 -9.35 3.12 10.55
N GLY A 315 -9.48 3.17 9.22
CA GLY A 315 -10.72 2.93 8.50
C GLY A 315 -11.65 4.14 8.38
N VAL A 316 -11.18 5.35 8.72
CA VAL A 316 -11.93 6.59 8.47
C VAL A 316 -12.12 6.79 6.96
N SER A 317 -13.36 6.98 6.52
CA SER A 317 -13.65 7.28 5.11
C SER A 317 -13.53 8.78 4.85
N MET A 318 -12.45 9.19 4.20
CA MET A 318 -12.32 10.56 3.68
C MET A 318 -13.06 10.77 2.36
N VAL A 319 -13.31 9.69 1.61
CA VAL A 319 -13.95 9.76 0.28
C VAL A 319 -15.42 10.22 0.39
N GLY A 320 -16.06 10.04 1.55
CA GLY A 320 -17.40 10.55 1.80
C GLY A 320 -17.52 12.07 1.59
N ASP A 321 -16.49 12.83 1.95
CA ASP A 321 -16.45 14.29 1.83
C ASP A 321 -15.96 14.77 0.44
N TYR A 322 -15.47 13.85 -0.39
CA TYR A 322 -14.92 14.15 -1.73
C TYR A 322 -15.48 13.15 -2.75
N PRO A 323 -16.79 13.16 -3.00
CA PRO A 323 -17.47 12.18 -3.86
C PRO A 323 -16.92 12.14 -5.29
N GLU A 324 -16.33 13.23 -5.78
CA GLU A 324 -15.66 13.33 -7.08
C GLU A 324 -14.47 12.35 -7.24
N LEU A 325 -13.93 11.83 -6.13
CA LEU A 325 -12.90 10.79 -6.14
C LEU A 325 -13.42 9.37 -6.34
N ARG A 326 -14.74 9.14 -6.37
CA ARG A 326 -15.34 7.80 -6.53
C ARG A 326 -15.40 7.27 -7.96
N GLY A 327 -15.04 8.08 -8.97
CA GLY A 327 -15.37 7.76 -10.36
C GLY A 327 -16.71 8.36 -10.77
N ALA A 328 -16.99 8.46 -12.08
CA ALA A 328 -18.38 8.62 -12.52
C ALA A 328 -19.12 7.33 -12.14
N ALA A 329 -20.42 7.40 -11.83
CA ALA A 329 -21.21 6.19 -11.67
C ALA A 329 -20.98 5.29 -12.91
N PRO A 330 -20.75 3.97 -12.76
CA PRO A 330 -20.62 3.09 -13.92
C PRO A 330 -21.81 3.34 -14.84
N ALA A 331 -21.53 3.54 -16.14
CA ALA A 331 -22.60 3.61 -17.11
C ALA A 331 -23.47 2.34 -16.95
N PRO A 332 -24.81 2.45 -16.99
CA PRO A 332 -25.65 1.26 -16.92
C PRO A 332 -25.17 0.28 -17.98
N ALA A 333 -24.92 -0.96 -17.58
CA ALA A 333 -24.51 -2.01 -18.50
C ALA A 333 -25.61 -2.14 -19.56
N ASN A 334 -25.25 -1.89 -20.82
CA ASN A 334 -26.09 -2.23 -21.97
C ASN A 334 -26.18 -3.75 -22.12
#